data_AF-A0A957PWI7-F1
#
_entry.id   AF-A0A957PWI7-F1
#
_cell.length_a   1.000
_cell.length_b   1.000
_cell.length_c   1.000
_cell.angle_alpha   90.00
_cell.angle_beta   90.00
_cell.angle_gamma   90.00
#
_symmetry.space_group_name_H-M   'P 1'
#
loop_
_entity.id
_entity.type
_entity.pdbx_description
1 polymer ?
#
loop_
_entity_poly.entity_id
_entity_poly.type
_entity_poly.pdbx_seq_one_letter_code
_entity_poly.pdbx_strand_id
1 'polypeptide(L)'
;KAAFLTNPQDSPVRILLATDAASEGIDLQRYCHRLIHIEIPWNPNRMEQRNGRIDRHGQRYHPHIYHFVGQGYQAQLTGGAAPSELEADLEYLMRVAIKVNQIREDLGSVGAVIADQVVRAMLGDGYLFDTGEAERRNEPARRQLKFARDLRAQIERLSDQLRESRQTLRLYPENIEAVVTIALELAGQPPLESTTLSGVWPDPNGQRRHSPVFRLPALQGSWQRAVQGIPHPHTGVMRPITFDHTVASGRDDVVLIHLNHILVQMSLRLLRAEVWSREGAKRLQRATARVVPSHLIDTPVVIGYARLVITGGDSQRLHEEIITAGGEIREGRFRRLNVGQVQEALAAASPTPVSNAVATRLINLWPALQPALMRSLEVRGDERSDSLANVLADRANKEAADIRSVLQELARTIGDELAEPEPVQLSLWSPAERDQLVRNEAALRRRLEQIPAEIEQEMALIRSRYADPQPRLFPVAVTFLIPDRMT
;
A
#
# COMPACT_ATOMS: atom_id res chain seq x y z
N LYS A 1 -13.90 -24.27 1.47
CA LYS A 1 -13.57 -22.83 1.38
C LYS A 1 -12.72 -22.49 0.14
N ALA A 2 -11.45 -22.94 0.04
CA ALA A 2 -10.58 -22.62 -1.10
C ALA A 2 -11.20 -22.98 -2.48
N ALA A 3 -11.86 -24.14 -2.57
CA ALA A 3 -12.59 -24.57 -3.77
C ALA A 3 -13.70 -23.60 -4.22
N PHE A 4 -14.36 -22.91 -3.29
CA PHE A 4 -15.44 -21.94 -3.61
C PHE A 4 -14.88 -20.60 -4.08
N LEU A 5 -13.70 -20.21 -3.60
CA LEU A 5 -12.99 -18.98 -3.99
C LEU A 5 -12.19 -19.12 -5.29
N THR A 6 -12.17 -20.32 -5.86
CA THR A 6 -11.43 -20.65 -7.08
C THR A 6 -12.29 -20.35 -8.31
N ASN A 7 -11.64 -20.05 -9.44
CA ASN A 7 -12.32 -19.82 -10.71
C ASN A 7 -13.31 -20.96 -11.02
N PRO A 8 -14.50 -20.63 -11.54
CA PRO A 8 -15.47 -21.63 -11.89
C PRO A 8 -15.04 -22.76 -12.83
N GLN A 9 -14.02 -22.53 -13.63
CA GLN A 9 -13.47 -23.53 -14.53
C GLN A 9 -12.62 -24.59 -13.80
N ASP A 10 -12.00 -24.24 -12.67
CA ASP A 10 -11.04 -25.10 -11.96
C ASP A 10 -11.66 -25.88 -10.79
N SER A 11 -12.82 -25.46 -10.29
CA SER A 11 -13.55 -26.13 -9.20
C SER A 11 -15.04 -26.02 -9.47
N PRO A 12 -15.88 -27.07 -9.38
CA PRO A 12 -17.32 -26.98 -9.60
C PRO A 12 -18.11 -26.42 -8.39
N VAL A 13 -17.46 -26.20 -7.24
CA VAL A 13 -18.14 -25.81 -5.99
C VAL A 13 -18.68 -24.36 -6.06
N ARG A 14 -20.01 -24.21 -6.10
CA ARG A 14 -20.70 -22.90 -6.20
C ARG A 14 -21.70 -22.58 -5.11
N ILE A 15 -21.89 -23.48 -4.17
CA ILE A 15 -22.77 -23.26 -3.02
C ILE A 15 -21.91 -23.44 -1.78
N LEU A 16 -21.92 -22.42 -0.92
CA LEU A 16 -21.29 -22.46 0.39
C LEU A 16 -22.36 -22.19 1.43
N LEU A 17 -22.61 -23.18 2.29
CA LEU A 17 -23.43 -23.03 3.47
C LEU A 17 -22.51 -22.68 4.64
N ALA A 18 -22.80 -21.61 5.36
CA ALA A 18 -22.01 -21.16 6.49
C ALA A 18 -22.90 -20.60 7.59
N THR A 19 -22.53 -20.88 8.84
CA THR A 19 -23.04 -20.19 10.02
C THR A 19 -22.20 -18.94 10.31
N ASP A 20 -22.66 -18.06 11.19
CA ASP A 20 -21.92 -16.85 11.58
C ASP A 20 -20.48 -17.16 12.01
N ALA A 21 -20.31 -18.10 12.94
CA ALA A 21 -19.00 -18.52 13.43
C ALA A 21 -18.10 -19.14 12.33
N ALA A 22 -18.68 -19.78 11.32
CA ALA A 22 -17.94 -20.38 10.22
C ALA A 22 -17.57 -19.36 9.12
N SER A 23 -18.23 -18.19 9.09
CA SER A 23 -18.04 -17.15 8.07
C SER A 23 -17.29 -15.91 8.57
N GLU A 24 -16.96 -15.84 9.86
CA GLU A 24 -16.13 -14.76 10.41
C GLU A 24 -14.73 -14.73 9.76
N GLY A 25 -14.28 -13.53 9.41
CA GLY A 25 -12.95 -13.30 8.82
C GLY A 25 -12.76 -13.84 7.39
N ILE A 26 -13.84 -14.14 6.67
CA ILE A 26 -13.77 -14.64 5.28
C ILE A 26 -14.18 -13.57 4.27
N ASP A 27 -13.45 -13.50 3.17
CA ASP A 27 -13.70 -12.61 2.05
C ASP A 27 -14.12 -13.46 0.84
N LEU A 28 -15.35 -13.27 0.36
CA LEU A 28 -16.02 -14.10 -0.67
C LEU A 28 -16.24 -13.36 -2.00
N GLN A 29 -15.90 -12.07 -2.07
CA GLN A 29 -16.23 -11.15 -3.18
C GLN A 29 -15.67 -11.52 -4.56
N ARG A 30 -14.70 -12.44 -4.65
CA ARG A 30 -14.00 -12.71 -5.93
C ARG A 30 -14.89 -13.41 -6.96
N TYR A 31 -15.65 -14.42 -6.51
CA TYR A 31 -16.54 -15.22 -7.36
C TYR A 31 -17.94 -15.41 -6.77
N CYS A 32 -18.21 -14.85 -5.59
CA CYS A 32 -19.55 -14.81 -5.00
C CYS A 32 -20.11 -13.40 -5.08
N HIS A 33 -21.26 -13.26 -5.75
CA HIS A 33 -22.04 -12.02 -5.81
C HIS A 33 -23.51 -12.29 -5.45
N ARG A 34 -23.84 -13.48 -4.94
CA ARG A 34 -25.20 -13.85 -4.54
C ARG A 34 -25.17 -14.37 -3.11
N LEU A 35 -25.85 -13.68 -2.21
CA LEU A 35 -25.96 -14.07 -0.81
C LEU A 35 -27.44 -14.30 -0.49
N ILE A 36 -27.74 -15.43 0.15
CA ILE A 36 -29.09 -15.73 0.64
C ILE A 36 -29.01 -15.82 2.15
N HIS A 37 -29.72 -14.96 2.85
CA HIS A 37 -29.91 -15.07 4.29
C HIS A 37 -31.08 -16.01 4.56
N ILE A 38 -30.77 -17.17 5.12
CA ILE A 38 -31.80 -18.09 5.63
C ILE A 38 -32.50 -17.48 6.85
N GLU A 39 -31.74 -16.74 7.67
CA GLU A 39 -32.22 -16.03 8.85
C GLU A 39 -31.65 -14.60 8.87
N ILE A 40 -32.51 -13.61 9.11
CA ILE A 40 -32.11 -12.20 9.26
C ILE A 40 -31.67 -11.98 10.72
N PRO A 41 -30.43 -11.52 10.97
CA PRO A 41 -29.99 -11.28 12.33
C PRO A 41 -30.64 -10.01 12.88
N TRP A 42 -31.03 -10.05 14.15
CA TRP A 42 -31.63 -8.91 14.87
C TRP A 42 -30.73 -7.68 14.98
N ASN A 43 -29.41 -7.88 14.87
CA ASN A 43 -28.43 -6.81 14.90
C ASN A 43 -28.10 -6.33 13.47
N PRO A 44 -28.45 -5.09 13.09
CA PRO A 44 -28.15 -4.53 11.77
C PRO A 44 -26.66 -4.55 11.43
N ASN A 45 -25.78 -4.35 12.42
CA ASN A 45 -24.34 -4.39 12.21
C ASN A 45 -23.87 -5.80 11.82
N ARG A 46 -24.49 -6.84 12.37
CA ARG A 46 -24.18 -8.22 11.99
C ARG A 46 -24.63 -8.49 10.55
N MET A 47 -25.79 -7.98 10.15
CA MET A 47 -26.27 -8.10 8.77
C MET A 47 -25.33 -7.38 7.79
N GLU A 48 -24.90 -6.16 8.12
CA GLU A 48 -23.92 -5.41 7.32
C GLU A 48 -22.63 -6.22 7.16
N GLN A 49 -22.07 -6.74 8.25
CA GLN A 49 -20.84 -7.54 8.20
C GLN A 49 -20.97 -8.80 7.34
N ARG A 50 -22.16 -9.43 7.30
CA ARG A 50 -22.45 -10.58 6.43
C ARG A 50 -22.52 -10.15 4.95
N ASN A 51 -23.22 -9.06 4.66
CA ASN A 51 -23.33 -8.50 3.31
C ASN A 51 -21.96 -8.07 2.78
N GLY A 52 -21.18 -7.43 3.64
CA GLY A 52 -19.80 -7.06 3.43
C GLY A 52 -18.87 -8.26 3.22
N ARG A 53 -19.29 -9.52 3.25
CA ARG A 53 -18.45 -10.67 2.82
C ARG A 53 -18.36 -10.77 1.30
N ILE A 54 -19.39 -10.30 0.58
CA ILE A 54 -19.45 -10.29 -0.88
C ILE A 54 -19.41 -8.89 -1.47
N ASP A 55 -19.88 -7.89 -0.70
CA ASP A 55 -19.87 -6.48 -1.10
C ASP A 55 -18.61 -5.79 -0.54
N ARG A 56 -17.50 -5.92 -1.26
CA ARG A 56 -16.21 -5.32 -0.93
C ARG A 56 -15.51 -4.77 -2.17
N HIS A 57 -14.53 -3.91 -1.95
CA HIS A 57 -13.57 -3.52 -2.97
C HIS A 57 -12.98 -4.77 -3.66
N GLY A 58 -13.03 -4.78 -5.00
CA GLY A 58 -12.59 -5.91 -5.82
C GLY A 58 -13.72 -6.83 -6.31
N GLN A 59 -14.97 -6.63 -5.85
CA GLN A 59 -16.14 -7.26 -6.43
C GLN A 59 -16.35 -6.77 -7.88
N ARG A 60 -16.55 -7.71 -8.82
CA ARG A 60 -16.72 -7.38 -10.25
C ARG A 60 -18.18 -7.34 -10.71
N TYR A 61 -19.08 -7.93 -9.94
CA TYR A 61 -20.50 -8.03 -10.25
C TYR A 61 -21.32 -7.36 -9.16
N HIS A 62 -22.46 -6.76 -9.52
CA HIS A 62 -23.35 -6.18 -8.52
C HIS A 62 -23.80 -7.26 -7.51
N PRO A 63 -23.60 -7.07 -6.20
CA PRO A 63 -24.03 -8.03 -5.19
C PRO A 63 -25.56 -8.12 -5.14
N HIS A 64 -26.10 -9.34 -5.28
CA HIS A 64 -27.51 -9.64 -5.07
C HIS A 64 -27.68 -10.32 -3.72
N ILE A 65 -28.42 -9.67 -2.82
CA ILE A 65 -28.66 -10.16 -1.47
C ILE A 65 -30.15 -10.47 -1.35
N TYR A 66 -30.47 -11.71 -0.99
CA TYR A 66 -31.83 -12.22 -0.87
C TYR A 66 -32.13 -12.62 0.56
N HIS A 67 -33.39 -12.48 0.94
CA HIS A 67 -33.94 -12.90 2.22
C HIS A 67 -35.27 -13.60 1.97
N PHE A 68 -35.61 -14.59 2.80
CA PHE A 68 -36.93 -15.21 2.75
C PHE A 68 -37.97 -14.34 3.47
N VAL A 69 -39.20 -14.33 2.94
CA VAL A 69 -40.32 -13.56 3.46
C VAL A 69 -41.57 -14.43 3.53
N GLY A 70 -42.48 -14.11 4.44
CA GLY A 70 -43.79 -14.75 4.53
C GLY A 70 -44.64 -14.52 3.27
N GLN A 71 -45.50 -15.50 2.97
CA GLN A 71 -46.44 -15.39 1.84
C GLN A 71 -47.47 -14.28 2.13
N GLY A 72 -47.67 -13.34 1.20
CA GLY A 72 -48.59 -12.21 1.38
C GLY A 72 -47.95 -10.90 1.83
N TYR A 73 -46.63 -10.89 2.10
CA TYR A 73 -45.87 -9.73 2.56
C TYR A 73 -46.11 -8.43 1.78
N GLN A 74 -46.26 -8.51 0.45
CA GLN A 74 -46.48 -7.32 -0.40
C GLN A 74 -47.79 -6.58 -0.05
N ALA A 75 -48.83 -7.29 0.39
CA ALA A 75 -50.11 -6.68 0.76
C ALA A 75 -50.05 -5.99 2.15
N GLN A 76 -49.24 -6.54 3.08
CA GLN A 76 -49.02 -5.99 4.42
C GLN A 76 -48.10 -4.75 4.43
N LEU A 77 -47.19 -4.61 3.47
CA LEU A 77 -46.41 -3.38 3.30
C LEU A 77 -47.27 -2.15 2.98
N THR A 78 -48.39 -2.35 2.27
CA THR A 78 -49.29 -1.28 1.81
C THR A 78 -50.51 -1.07 2.72
N GLY A 79 -50.80 -2.00 3.62
CA GLY A 79 -51.96 -1.97 4.49
C GLY A 79 -51.56 -2.19 5.94
N GLY A 80 -51.92 -1.26 6.83
CA GLY A 80 -51.65 -1.31 8.27
C GLY A 80 -52.42 -2.40 9.03
N ALA A 81 -52.36 -3.64 8.54
CA ALA A 81 -52.90 -4.80 9.23
C ALA A 81 -52.02 -5.12 10.44
N ALA A 82 -52.64 -5.31 11.60
CA ALA A 82 -51.97 -5.73 12.81
C ALA A 82 -51.34 -7.12 12.57
N PRO A 83 -50.00 -7.25 12.67
CA PRO A 83 -49.34 -8.51 12.40
C PRO A 83 -49.55 -9.50 13.55
N SER A 84 -49.61 -10.80 13.24
CA SER A 84 -49.46 -11.85 14.26
C SER A 84 -48.02 -11.80 14.81
N GLU A 85 -47.80 -12.11 16.10
CA GLU A 85 -46.53 -11.85 16.81
C GLU A 85 -45.26 -12.33 16.05
N LEU A 86 -45.32 -13.48 15.38
CA LEU A 86 -44.17 -14.06 14.67
C LEU A 86 -43.96 -13.49 13.25
N GLU A 87 -45.03 -13.03 12.61
CA GLU A 87 -44.96 -12.36 11.30
C GLU A 87 -44.56 -10.87 11.46
N ALA A 88 -44.91 -10.26 12.60
CA ALA A 88 -44.55 -8.90 12.98
C ALA A 88 -43.03 -8.70 13.08
N ASP A 89 -42.38 -9.65 13.75
CA ASP A 89 -40.94 -9.62 13.99
C ASP A 89 -40.14 -9.78 12.69
N LEU A 90 -40.55 -10.71 11.82
CA LEU A 90 -39.93 -10.90 10.50
C LEU A 90 -40.17 -9.70 9.59
N GLU A 91 -41.36 -9.09 9.64
CA GLU A 91 -41.67 -7.86 8.91
C GLU A 91 -40.78 -6.70 9.38
N TYR A 92 -40.61 -6.54 10.69
CA TYR A 92 -39.76 -5.51 11.27
C TYR A 92 -38.29 -5.68 10.89
N LEU A 93 -37.73 -6.89 11.04
CA LEU A 93 -36.37 -7.22 10.62
C LEU A 93 -36.14 -6.96 9.14
N MET A 94 -37.18 -7.14 8.32
CA MET A 94 -37.14 -6.81 6.91
C MET A 94 -37.19 -5.31 6.64
N ARG A 95 -38.01 -4.52 7.35
CA ARG A 95 -37.98 -3.05 7.24
C ARG A 95 -36.61 -2.50 7.60
N VAL A 96 -35.98 -3.08 8.63
CA VAL A 96 -34.58 -2.81 9.00
C VAL A 96 -33.65 -3.21 7.85
N ALA A 97 -33.82 -4.37 7.22
CA ALA A 97 -32.99 -4.81 6.11
C ALA A 97 -33.10 -3.90 4.86
N ILE A 98 -34.33 -3.49 4.50
CA ILE A 98 -34.58 -2.55 3.40
C ILE A 98 -33.96 -1.20 3.70
N LYS A 99 -34.15 -0.68 4.92
CA LYS A 99 -33.63 0.62 5.33
C LYS A 99 -32.10 0.63 5.42
N VAL A 100 -31.49 -0.46 5.89
CA VAL A 100 -30.03 -0.65 5.83
C VAL A 100 -29.54 -0.68 4.39
N ASN A 101 -30.23 -1.36 3.46
CA ASN A 101 -29.86 -1.36 2.05
C ASN A 101 -30.01 0.03 1.40
N GLN A 102 -31.11 0.75 1.64
CA GLN A 102 -31.31 2.12 1.14
C GLN A 102 -30.25 3.09 1.67
N ILE A 103 -29.95 3.01 2.97
CA ILE A 103 -28.90 3.84 3.58
C ILE A 103 -27.52 3.47 3.03
N ARG A 104 -27.28 2.20 2.69
CA ARG A 104 -26.05 1.75 2.01
C ARG A 104 -25.91 2.31 0.60
N GLU A 105 -27.01 2.45 -0.14
CA GLU A 105 -27.04 3.07 -1.47
C GLU A 105 -26.89 4.60 -1.40
N ASP A 106 -27.49 5.24 -0.39
CA ASP A 106 -27.56 6.71 -0.27
C ASP A 106 -26.36 7.35 0.46
N LEU A 107 -25.76 6.66 1.43
CA LEU A 107 -24.71 7.19 2.31
C LEU A 107 -23.69 6.10 2.63
N GLY A 108 -22.54 6.15 1.95
CA GLY A 108 -21.47 5.15 2.02
C GLY A 108 -20.75 4.92 3.35
N SER A 109 -21.26 5.40 4.50
CA SER A 109 -20.81 4.97 5.85
C SER A 109 -21.54 5.71 6.97
N VAL A 110 -22.60 5.17 7.56
CA VAL A 110 -22.96 5.46 8.98
C VAL A 110 -23.74 4.26 9.56
N GLY A 111 -23.04 3.23 10.04
CA GLY A 111 -23.64 2.04 10.67
C GLY A 111 -23.98 2.17 12.15
N ALA A 112 -23.44 3.17 12.86
CA ALA A 112 -23.53 3.24 14.32
C ALA A 112 -24.84 3.85 14.87
N VAL A 113 -25.50 4.74 14.11
CA VAL A 113 -26.59 5.59 14.64
C VAL A 113 -27.96 4.89 14.67
N ILE A 114 -28.10 3.74 14.00
CA ILE A 114 -29.42 3.10 13.80
C ILE A 114 -29.67 1.94 14.76
N ALA A 115 -28.61 1.32 15.29
CA ALA A 115 -28.74 0.16 16.17
C ALA A 115 -29.56 0.47 17.43
N ASP A 116 -29.35 1.64 18.04
CA ASP A 116 -30.03 2.02 19.28
C ASP A 116 -31.51 2.37 19.06
N GLN A 117 -31.84 3.00 17.93
CA GLN A 117 -33.23 3.33 17.57
C GLN A 117 -34.06 2.09 17.22
N VAL A 118 -33.42 1.09 16.60
CA VAL A 118 -34.03 -0.20 16.27
C VAL A 118 -34.30 -1.00 17.55
N VAL A 119 -33.34 -1.04 18.47
CA VAL A 119 -33.51 -1.73 19.77
C VAL A 119 -34.61 -1.09 20.63
N ARG A 120 -34.70 0.25 20.67
CA ARG A 120 -35.75 0.95 21.45
C ARG A 120 -37.15 0.72 20.92
N ALA A 121 -37.33 0.67 19.59
CA ALA A 121 -38.62 0.37 18.98
C ALA A 121 -39.11 -1.08 19.26
N MET A 122 -38.19 -2.02 19.48
CA MET A 122 -38.50 -3.42 19.83
C MET A 122 -38.88 -3.62 21.30
N LEU A 123 -38.58 -2.65 22.17
CA LEU A 123 -38.91 -2.68 23.60
C LEU A 123 -40.30 -2.08 23.92
N GLY A 124 -41.06 -1.69 22.91
CA GLY A 124 -42.45 -1.24 23.06
C GLY A 124 -42.64 0.27 23.25
N ASP A 125 -41.61 1.09 23.05
CA ASP A 125 -41.76 2.54 23.05
C ASP A 125 -42.33 3.04 21.71
N GLY A 126 -43.43 3.78 21.81
CA GLY A 126 -44.37 4.08 20.73
C GLY A 126 -43.78 4.65 19.44
N TYR A 127 -44.48 4.30 18.35
CA TYR A 127 -44.26 4.76 16.98
C TYR A 127 -44.47 6.27 16.83
N LEU A 128 -43.42 7.00 16.45
CA LEU A 128 -43.52 8.24 15.68
C LEU A 128 -42.28 8.37 14.79
N PHE A 129 -42.41 7.91 13.54
CA PHE A 129 -41.50 8.32 12.47
C PHE A 129 -42.10 9.56 11.81
N ASP A 130 -41.52 10.72 12.09
CA ASP A 130 -41.78 11.92 11.30
C ASP A 130 -41.19 11.71 9.90
N THR A 131 -42.07 11.62 8.91
CA THR A 131 -41.75 11.45 7.49
C THR A 131 -42.01 12.74 6.71
N GLY A 132 -42.21 13.88 7.38
CA GLY A 132 -42.58 15.15 6.75
C GLY A 132 -41.45 16.16 6.51
N GLU A 133 -40.30 16.04 7.17
CA GLU A 133 -39.23 17.06 7.10
C GLU A 133 -38.03 16.69 6.19
N ALA A 134 -38.06 15.55 5.51
CA ALA A 134 -36.94 15.07 4.69
C ALA A 134 -36.97 15.48 3.19
N GLU A 135 -37.93 16.30 2.75
CA GLU A 135 -38.19 16.59 1.32
C GLU A 135 -37.99 18.06 0.88
N ARG A 136 -37.33 18.91 1.66
CA ARG A 136 -36.97 20.28 1.24
C ARG A 136 -35.55 20.59 1.71
N ARG A 137 -34.51 20.75 0.89
CA ARG A 137 -34.34 21.57 -0.32
C ARG A 137 -32.98 21.19 -0.92
N ASN A 138 -32.85 21.28 -2.24
CA ASN A 138 -31.65 21.37 -3.12
C ASN A 138 -30.24 21.72 -2.51
N GLU A 139 -29.78 20.99 -1.50
CA GLU A 139 -28.38 20.91 -1.03
C GLU A 139 -27.67 19.57 -1.34
N PRO A 140 -28.32 18.38 -1.35
CA PRO A 140 -27.60 17.12 -1.47
C PRO A 140 -26.94 16.95 -2.85
N ALA A 141 -27.57 17.41 -3.93
CA ALA A 141 -26.97 17.34 -5.27
C ALA A 141 -25.69 18.21 -5.39
N ARG A 142 -25.67 19.41 -4.78
CA ARG A 142 -24.47 20.28 -4.76
C ARG A 142 -23.37 19.72 -3.86
N ARG A 143 -23.73 19.16 -2.70
CA ARG A 143 -22.77 18.51 -1.80
C ARG A 143 -22.19 17.23 -2.42
N GLN A 144 -23.01 16.42 -3.10
CA GLN A 144 -22.56 15.24 -3.84
C GLN A 144 -21.69 15.60 -5.05
N LEU A 145 -22.05 16.64 -5.82
CA LEU A 145 -21.21 17.12 -6.93
C LEU A 145 -19.88 17.69 -6.43
N LYS A 146 -19.90 18.46 -5.33
CA LYS A 146 -18.68 18.97 -4.68
C LYS A 146 -17.83 17.81 -4.15
N PHE A 147 -18.42 16.85 -3.46
CA PHE A 147 -17.74 15.65 -2.97
C PHE A 147 -17.13 14.84 -4.12
N ALA A 148 -17.88 14.57 -5.18
CA ALA A 148 -17.39 13.83 -6.35
C ALA A 148 -16.25 14.57 -7.05
N ARG A 149 -16.33 15.92 -7.14
CA ARG A 149 -15.26 16.75 -7.68
C ARG A 149 -14.02 16.73 -6.79
N ASP A 150 -14.20 16.91 -5.49
CA ASP A 150 -13.10 16.93 -4.51
C ASP A 150 -12.42 15.55 -4.45
N LEU A 151 -13.21 14.46 -4.54
CA LEU A 151 -12.73 13.09 -4.63
C LEU A 151 -11.95 12.85 -5.93
N ARG A 152 -12.45 13.29 -7.09
CA ARG A 152 -11.71 13.20 -8.36
C ARG A 152 -10.38 13.94 -8.27
N ALA A 153 -10.39 15.17 -7.76
CA ALA A 153 -9.18 15.96 -7.56
C ALA A 153 -8.20 15.32 -6.57
N GLN A 154 -8.70 14.56 -5.58
CA GLN A 154 -7.86 13.79 -4.67
C GLN A 154 -7.27 12.54 -5.36
N ILE A 155 -8.07 11.82 -6.14
CA ILE A 155 -7.63 10.65 -6.92
C ILE A 155 -6.54 11.07 -7.92
N GLU A 156 -6.74 12.18 -8.63
CA GLU A 156 -5.75 12.72 -9.57
C GLU A 156 -4.43 13.06 -8.85
N ARG A 157 -4.50 13.80 -7.75
CA ARG A 157 -3.32 14.13 -6.93
C ARG A 157 -2.58 12.89 -6.44
N LEU A 158 -3.30 11.89 -5.92
CA LEU A 158 -2.69 10.64 -5.44
C LEU A 158 -2.11 9.80 -6.58
N SER A 159 -2.77 9.79 -7.74
CA SER A 159 -2.28 9.11 -8.95
C SER A 159 -0.99 9.76 -9.46
N ASP A 160 -0.93 11.09 -9.50
CA ASP A 160 0.28 11.81 -9.91
C ASP A 160 1.41 11.60 -8.90
N GLN A 161 1.13 11.67 -7.60
CA GLN A 161 2.10 11.36 -6.55
C GLN A 161 2.62 9.92 -6.68
N LEU A 162 1.76 8.94 -7.00
CA LEU A 162 2.16 7.56 -7.25
C LEU A 162 3.06 7.46 -8.49
N ARG A 163 2.72 8.14 -9.59
CA ARG A 163 3.51 8.15 -10.83
C ARG A 163 4.89 8.76 -10.57
N GLU A 164 4.95 9.90 -9.90
CA GLU A 164 6.19 10.58 -9.53
C GLU A 164 7.05 9.72 -8.60
N SER A 165 6.43 9.10 -7.59
CA SER A 165 7.15 8.19 -6.67
C SER A 165 7.73 6.99 -7.41
N ARG A 166 6.98 6.40 -8.36
CA ARG A 166 7.47 5.28 -9.20
C ARG A 166 8.64 5.69 -10.09
N GLN A 167 8.58 6.89 -10.69
CA GLN A 167 9.67 7.42 -11.51
C GLN A 167 10.92 7.69 -10.67
N THR A 168 10.76 8.42 -9.56
CA THR A 168 11.85 8.80 -8.66
C THR A 168 12.54 7.57 -8.05
N LEU A 169 11.77 6.60 -7.56
CA LEU A 169 12.29 5.37 -6.96
C LEU A 169 12.61 4.28 -7.98
N ARG A 170 12.39 4.55 -9.28
CA ARG A 170 12.60 3.60 -10.39
C ARG A 170 11.90 2.25 -10.18
N LEU A 171 10.68 2.27 -9.66
CA LEU A 171 9.87 1.08 -9.38
C LEU A 171 9.18 0.59 -10.66
N TYR A 172 9.99 0.05 -11.56
CA TYR A 172 9.56 -0.58 -12.80
C TYR A 172 9.72 -2.11 -12.72
N PRO A 173 8.86 -2.89 -13.40
CA PRO A 173 8.91 -4.35 -13.37
C PRO A 173 10.31 -4.91 -13.67
N GLU A 174 11.00 -4.33 -14.65
CA GLU A 174 12.32 -4.75 -15.12
C GLU A 174 13.39 -4.55 -14.05
N ASN A 175 13.27 -3.50 -13.24
CA ASN A 175 14.21 -3.24 -12.14
C ASN A 175 13.99 -4.21 -10.97
N ILE A 176 12.73 -4.56 -10.67
CA ILE A 176 12.41 -5.54 -9.63
C ILE A 176 12.89 -6.94 -10.07
N GLU A 177 12.66 -7.30 -11.33
CA GLU A 177 13.18 -8.52 -11.95
C GLU A 177 14.70 -8.59 -11.87
N ALA A 178 15.40 -7.51 -12.25
CA ALA A 178 16.86 -7.45 -12.19
C ALA A 178 17.37 -7.64 -10.76
N VAL A 179 16.75 -6.99 -9.77
CA VAL A 179 17.09 -7.16 -8.35
C VAL A 179 16.93 -8.62 -7.90
N VAL A 180 15.84 -9.28 -8.29
CA VAL A 180 15.62 -10.68 -7.94
C VAL A 180 16.63 -11.59 -8.64
N THR A 181 16.86 -11.39 -9.92
CA THR A 181 17.79 -12.19 -10.73
C THR A 181 19.21 -12.13 -10.19
N ILE A 182 19.73 -10.92 -9.95
CA ILE A 182 21.08 -10.71 -9.38
C ILE A 182 21.18 -11.36 -7.99
N ALA A 183 20.14 -11.23 -7.17
CA ALA A 183 20.16 -11.83 -5.83
C ALA A 183 20.14 -13.37 -5.86
N LEU A 184 19.40 -13.98 -6.79
CA LEU A 184 19.39 -15.44 -6.98
C LEU A 184 20.76 -15.94 -7.41
N GLU A 185 21.38 -15.29 -8.39
CA GLU A 185 22.75 -15.59 -8.84
C GLU A 185 23.74 -15.51 -7.67
N LEU A 186 23.69 -14.40 -6.90
CA LEU A 186 24.56 -14.17 -5.76
C LEU A 186 24.38 -15.20 -4.63
N ALA A 187 23.14 -15.68 -4.46
CA ALA A 187 22.78 -16.71 -3.50
C ALA A 187 23.07 -18.15 -4.00
N GLY A 188 23.56 -18.31 -5.23
CA GLY A 188 23.77 -19.63 -5.86
C GLY A 188 22.47 -20.39 -6.12
N GLN A 189 21.37 -19.66 -6.32
CA GLN A 189 20.06 -20.24 -6.63
C GLN A 189 19.88 -20.37 -8.15
N PRO A 190 19.02 -21.30 -8.62
CA PRO A 190 18.71 -21.40 -10.04
C PRO A 190 18.04 -20.10 -10.56
N PRO A 191 18.32 -19.69 -11.81
CA PRO A 191 17.78 -18.47 -12.40
C PRO A 191 16.28 -18.58 -12.69
N LEU A 192 15.61 -17.44 -12.84
CA LEU A 192 14.22 -17.40 -13.29
C LEU A 192 14.09 -17.96 -14.71
N GLU A 193 13.13 -18.86 -14.93
CA GLU A 193 12.89 -19.46 -16.23
C GLU A 193 11.77 -18.71 -16.95
N SER A 194 12.00 -18.22 -18.17
CA SER A 194 10.91 -17.60 -18.96
C SER A 194 9.83 -18.64 -19.28
N THR A 195 8.56 -18.26 -19.11
CA THR A 195 7.41 -19.16 -19.36
C THR A 195 6.32 -18.44 -20.15
N THR A 196 5.49 -19.23 -20.84
CA THR A 196 4.33 -18.71 -21.57
C THR A 196 3.12 -18.54 -20.64
N LEU A 197 2.29 -17.54 -20.96
CA LEU A 197 1.01 -17.28 -20.30
C LEU A 197 0.00 -16.82 -21.36
N SER A 198 -1.15 -17.50 -21.44
CA SER A 198 -2.15 -17.21 -22.47
C SER A 198 -2.60 -15.75 -22.44
N GLY A 199 -2.60 -15.11 -23.61
CA GLY A 199 -2.93 -13.69 -23.79
C GLY A 199 -1.87 -12.69 -23.33
N VAL A 200 -0.68 -13.15 -22.91
CA VAL A 200 0.42 -12.29 -22.43
C VAL A 200 1.74 -12.62 -23.11
N TRP A 201 2.12 -13.89 -23.13
CA TRP A 201 3.38 -14.36 -23.71
C TRP A 201 3.23 -15.76 -24.32
N PRO A 202 3.57 -16.00 -25.60
CA PRO A 202 4.18 -15.09 -26.58
C PRO A 202 3.35 -13.83 -26.81
N ASP A 203 4.01 -12.68 -26.99
CA ASP A 203 3.31 -11.39 -27.06
C ASP A 203 2.33 -11.38 -28.25
N PRO A 204 1.02 -11.25 -28.00
CA PRO A 204 0.02 -11.21 -29.06
C PRO A 204 0.25 -10.08 -30.06
N ASN A 205 0.85 -8.96 -29.62
CA ASN A 205 1.04 -7.75 -30.41
C ASN A 205 2.47 -7.54 -30.91
N GLY A 206 3.42 -8.40 -30.52
CA GLY A 206 4.84 -8.29 -30.88
C GLY A 206 5.55 -7.01 -30.39
N GLN A 207 5.02 -6.33 -29.38
CA GLN A 207 5.57 -5.10 -28.80
C GLN A 207 6.67 -5.36 -27.76
N ARG A 208 6.57 -6.47 -27.01
CA ARG A 208 7.48 -6.87 -25.93
C ARG A 208 8.63 -7.68 -26.52
N ARG A 209 9.86 -7.24 -26.22
CA ARG A 209 11.10 -7.95 -26.61
C ARG A 209 11.46 -9.10 -25.68
N HIS A 210 10.94 -9.09 -24.45
CA HIS A 210 11.27 -10.06 -23.40
C HIS A 210 9.99 -10.57 -22.72
N SER A 211 10.05 -11.80 -22.20
CA SER A 211 8.93 -12.39 -21.45
C SER A 211 8.70 -11.62 -20.15
N PRO A 212 7.48 -11.14 -19.87
CA PRO A 212 7.14 -10.53 -18.58
C PRO A 212 6.72 -11.57 -17.52
N VAL A 213 6.78 -12.85 -17.88
CA VAL A 213 6.30 -13.96 -17.06
C VAL A 213 7.38 -15.01 -16.90
N PHE A 214 7.54 -15.47 -15.66
CA PHE A 214 8.60 -16.40 -15.28
C PHE A 214 8.05 -17.57 -14.46
N ARG A 215 8.74 -18.69 -14.51
CA ARG A 215 8.59 -19.81 -13.58
C ARG A 215 9.66 -19.68 -12.51
N LEU A 216 9.25 -19.76 -11.25
CA LEU A 216 10.18 -19.82 -10.13
C LEU A 216 10.70 -21.25 -9.99
N PRO A 217 12.01 -21.50 -10.12
CA PRO A 217 12.58 -22.83 -9.94
C PRO A 217 12.52 -23.27 -8.48
N ALA A 218 12.82 -24.54 -8.23
CA ALA A 218 12.95 -25.06 -6.88
C ALA A 218 14.15 -24.42 -6.16
N LEU A 219 13.86 -23.49 -5.25
CA LEU A 219 14.87 -22.81 -4.43
C LEU A 219 15.34 -23.71 -3.29
N GLN A 220 16.54 -23.46 -2.78
CA GLN A 220 17.18 -24.28 -1.75
C GLN A 220 17.32 -23.54 -0.41
N GLY A 221 17.39 -24.29 0.68
CA GLY A 221 17.63 -23.75 2.02
C GLY A 221 16.56 -22.74 2.46
N SER A 222 17.01 -21.60 3.02
CA SER A 222 16.10 -20.56 3.53
C SER A 222 15.22 -19.91 2.44
N TRP A 223 15.61 -20.01 1.16
CA TRP A 223 14.89 -19.44 0.02
C TRP A 223 13.62 -20.22 -0.35
N GLN A 224 13.44 -21.45 0.14
CA GLN A 224 12.21 -22.23 -0.07
C GLN A 224 10.95 -21.49 0.42
N ARG A 225 11.09 -20.65 1.45
CA ARG A 225 9.99 -19.84 1.98
C ARG A 225 9.44 -18.84 0.96
N ALA A 226 10.25 -18.44 -0.03
CA ALA A 226 9.81 -17.54 -1.09
C ALA A 226 8.81 -18.19 -2.06
N VAL A 227 8.66 -19.52 -2.03
CA VAL A 227 7.66 -20.27 -2.82
C VAL A 227 6.26 -20.17 -2.20
N GLN A 228 6.16 -19.78 -0.92
CA GLN A 228 4.90 -19.72 -0.21
C GLN A 228 3.91 -18.75 -0.88
N GLY A 229 2.70 -19.23 -1.18
CA GLY A 229 1.66 -18.44 -1.83
C GLY A 229 1.72 -18.45 -3.36
N ILE A 230 2.77 -19.01 -3.97
CA ILE A 230 2.87 -19.18 -5.43
C ILE A 230 1.97 -20.32 -5.94
N PRO A 231 1.97 -21.53 -5.33
CA PRO A 231 1.02 -22.57 -5.71
C PRO A 231 -0.42 -22.07 -5.65
N HIS A 232 -1.25 -22.52 -6.59
CA HIS A 232 -2.67 -22.20 -6.55
C HIS A 232 -3.29 -22.80 -5.26
N PRO A 233 -4.04 -22.02 -4.44
CA PRO A 233 -4.50 -22.47 -3.12
C PRO A 233 -5.39 -23.73 -3.13
N HIS A 234 -6.08 -23.98 -4.24
CA HIS A 234 -6.92 -25.18 -4.41
C HIS A 234 -6.23 -26.32 -5.15
N THR A 235 -5.78 -26.09 -6.40
CA THR A 235 -5.19 -27.14 -7.25
C THR A 235 -3.75 -27.50 -6.89
N GLY A 236 -3.04 -26.68 -6.11
CA GLY A 236 -1.63 -26.88 -5.76
C GLY A 236 -0.65 -26.69 -6.92
N VAL A 237 -1.14 -26.39 -8.13
CA VAL A 237 -0.31 -26.19 -9.32
C VAL A 237 0.52 -24.91 -9.16
N MET A 238 1.82 -25.01 -9.47
CA MET A 238 2.72 -23.86 -9.48
C MET A 238 2.30 -22.88 -10.56
N ARG A 239 1.93 -21.67 -10.14
CA ARG A 239 1.56 -20.61 -11.06
C ARG A 239 2.80 -19.85 -11.53
N PRO A 240 2.83 -19.38 -12.78
CA PRO A 240 3.82 -18.41 -13.20
C PRO A 240 3.81 -17.15 -12.33
N ILE A 241 4.95 -16.48 -12.27
CA ILE A 241 5.15 -15.23 -11.57
C ILE A 241 5.36 -14.07 -12.56
N THR A 242 5.01 -12.86 -12.15
CA THR A 242 5.30 -11.63 -12.89
C THR A 242 5.65 -10.50 -11.93
N PHE A 243 6.45 -9.54 -12.38
CA PHE A 243 6.73 -8.29 -11.68
C PHE A 243 5.84 -7.13 -12.19
N ASP A 244 5.04 -7.38 -13.23
CA ASP A 244 4.18 -6.39 -13.88
C ASP A 244 2.76 -6.44 -13.29
N HIS A 245 2.37 -5.35 -12.62
CA HIS A 245 1.04 -5.19 -12.05
C HIS A 245 -0.07 -5.28 -13.11
N THR A 246 0.19 -4.83 -14.34
CA THR A 246 -0.81 -4.85 -15.41
C THR A 246 -1.12 -6.28 -15.88
N VAL A 247 -0.09 -7.14 -15.90
CA VAL A 247 -0.22 -8.56 -16.26
C VAL A 247 -1.01 -9.33 -15.22
N ALA A 248 -0.75 -9.09 -13.93
CA ALA A 248 -1.45 -9.79 -12.85
C ALA A 248 -2.88 -9.26 -12.59
N SER A 249 -3.21 -8.07 -13.08
CA SER A 249 -4.49 -7.43 -12.81
C SER A 249 -5.65 -8.28 -13.34
N GLY A 250 -6.55 -8.63 -12.43
CA GLY A 250 -7.76 -9.37 -12.76
C GLY A 250 -7.55 -10.86 -13.08
N ARG A 251 -6.35 -11.40 -12.87
CA ARG A 251 -5.97 -12.79 -13.15
C ARG A 251 -5.69 -13.60 -11.89
N ASP A 252 -5.89 -14.91 -12.00
CA ASP A 252 -5.71 -15.88 -10.89
C ASP A 252 -4.64 -16.93 -11.21
N ASP A 253 -4.32 -17.07 -12.50
CA ASP A 253 -3.37 -18.00 -13.09
C ASP A 253 -1.92 -17.52 -13.04
N VAL A 254 -1.68 -16.27 -12.62
CA VAL A 254 -0.35 -15.67 -12.44
C VAL A 254 -0.24 -14.99 -11.07
N VAL A 255 0.96 -14.99 -10.49
CA VAL A 255 1.23 -14.39 -9.18
C VAL A 255 2.08 -13.14 -9.34
N LEU A 256 1.61 -12.03 -8.78
CA LEU A 256 2.37 -10.79 -8.72
C LEU A 256 3.42 -10.85 -7.62
N ILE A 257 4.68 -10.70 -8.00
CA ILE A 257 5.80 -10.56 -7.08
C ILE A 257 6.02 -9.06 -6.82
N HIS A 258 5.22 -8.54 -5.89
CA HIS A 258 5.29 -7.14 -5.45
C HIS A 258 6.45 -6.89 -4.48
N LEU A 259 6.73 -5.61 -4.16
CA LEU A 259 7.86 -5.23 -3.30
C LEU A 259 7.87 -5.91 -1.92
N ASN A 260 6.70 -6.12 -1.31
CA ASN A 260 6.56 -6.79 -0.02
C ASN A 260 6.53 -8.33 -0.11
N HIS A 261 6.67 -8.92 -1.31
CA HIS A 261 6.74 -10.36 -1.45
C HIS A 261 8.03 -10.90 -0.82
N ILE A 262 7.98 -12.10 -0.21
CA ILE A 262 9.12 -12.71 0.51
C ILE A 262 10.36 -12.79 -0.39
N LEU A 263 10.18 -13.20 -1.65
CA LEU A 263 11.27 -13.25 -2.64
C LEU A 263 12.00 -11.91 -2.77
N VAL A 264 11.26 -10.81 -2.98
CA VAL A 264 11.85 -9.47 -3.15
C VAL A 264 12.50 -8.98 -1.86
N GLN A 265 11.84 -9.20 -0.71
CA GLN A 265 12.40 -8.82 0.58
C GLN A 265 13.69 -9.56 0.91
N MET A 266 13.77 -10.85 0.58
CA MET A 266 15.00 -11.64 0.70
C MET A 266 16.10 -11.13 -0.23
N SER A 267 15.78 -10.88 -1.50
CA SER A 267 16.72 -10.29 -2.47
C SER A 267 17.26 -8.95 -2.01
N LEU A 268 16.39 -8.03 -1.60
CA LEU A 268 16.79 -6.70 -1.10
C LEU A 268 17.61 -6.78 0.20
N ARG A 269 17.31 -7.74 1.09
CA ARG A 269 18.09 -7.94 2.32
C ARG A 269 19.49 -8.45 2.01
N LEU A 270 19.60 -9.45 1.13
CA LEU A 270 20.89 -10.01 0.72
C LEU A 270 21.76 -8.93 0.06
N LEU A 271 21.25 -8.24 -0.96
CA LEU A 271 22.00 -7.22 -1.69
C LEU A 271 22.44 -6.08 -0.77
N ARG A 272 21.58 -5.63 0.14
CA ARG A 272 21.97 -4.63 1.14
C ARG A 272 23.07 -5.13 2.05
N ALA A 273 22.99 -6.36 2.56
CA ALA A 273 24.05 -6.93 3.41
C ALA A 273 25.39 -7.00 2.67
N GLU A 274 25.38 -7.39 1.40
CA GLU A 274 26.58 -7.50 0.56
C GLU A 274 27.22 -6.13 0.29
N VAL A 275 26.41 -5.08 0.09
CA VAL A 275 26.90 -3.70 -0.03
C VAL A 275 27.67 -3.26 1.22
N TRP A 276 27.41 -3.79 2.42
CA TRP A 276 28.08 -3.38 3.67
C TRP A 276 29.03 -4.43 4.25
N SER A 277 29.20 -5.56 3.58
CA SER A 277 30.08 -6.64 4.03
C SER A 277 31.55 -6.18 4.09
N ARG A 278 32.33 -6.74 5.03
CA ARG A 278 33.76 -6.44 5.22
C ARG A 278 34.60 -7.13 4.13
N GLU A 279 35.76 -6.56 3.82
CA GLU A 279 36.69 -7.11 2.83
C GLU A 279 37.08 -8.55 3.19
N GLY A 280 36.87 -9.49 2.26
CA GLY A 280 37.11 -10.94 2.44
C GLY A 280 35.89 -11.84 2.25
N ALA A 281 34.67 -11.32 2.47
CA ALA A 281 33.41 -12.07 2.29
C ALA A 281 32.51 -11.54 1.16
N LYS A 282 32.96 -10.50 0.44
CA LYS A 282 32.17 -9.80 -0.58
C LYS A 282 31.99 -10.68 -1.82
N ARG A 283 30.75 -10.95 -2.19
CA ARG A 283 30.43 -11.57 -3.50
C ARG A 283 30.16 -10.51 -4.58
N LEU A 284 29.99 -9.24 -4.20
CA LEU A 284 29.78 -8.12 -5.11
C LEU A 284 31.02 -7.24 -5.27
N GLN A 285 31.31 -6.88 -6.52
CA GLN A 285 32.30 -5.87 -6.88
C GLN A 285 31.67 -4.47 -6.86
N ARG A 286 32.36 -3.49 -6.27
CA ARG A 286 31.90 -2.10 -6.16
C ARG A 286 32.43 -1.18 -7.26
N ALA A 287 33.25 -1.72 -8.15
CA ALA A 287 33.77 -1.01 -9.31
C ALA A 287 33.40 -1.79 -10.57
N THR A 288 32.91 -1.09 -11.59
CA THR A 288 32.64 -1.68 -12.90
C THR A 288 33.04 -0.72 -14.02
N ALA A 289 33.33 -1.26 -15.19
CA ALA A 289 33.62 -0.50 -16.39
C ALA A 289 32.79 -1.10 -17.55
N ARG A 290 31.97 -0.25 -18.17
CA ARG A 290 30.97 -0.64 -19.17
C ARG A 290 31.18 0.13 -20.46
N VAL A 291 30.83 -0.50 -21.57
CA VAL A 291 30.88 0.13 -22.90
C VAL A 291 29.67 1.04 -23.11
N VAL A 292 29.88 2.19 -23.75
CA VAL A 292 28.82 3.10 -24.23
C VAL A 292 28.99 3.36 -25.72
N PRO A 293 27.90 3.47 -26.49
CA PRO A 293 27.99 3.79 -27.91
C PRO A 293 28.64 5.18 -28.13
N SER A 294 29.67 5.27 -28.98
CA SER A 294 30.43 6.53 -29.15
C SER A 294 29.62 7.69 -29.74
N HIS A 295 28.43 7.44 -30.27
CA HIS A 295 27.53 8.49 -30.75
C HIS A 295 26.75 9.19 -29.64
N LEU A 296 26.65 8.57 -28.45
CA LEU A 296 26.00 9.14 -27.27
C LEU A 296 27.01 9.80 -26.33
N ILE A 297 28.18 9.18 -26.17
CA ILE A 297 29.27 9.67 -25.32
C ILE A 297 30.59 9.46 -26.06
N ASP A 298 31.32 10.54 -26.33
CA ASP A 298 32.58 10.54 -27.07
C ASP A 298 33.82 10.53 -26.16
N THR A 299 33.65 10.83 -24.87
CA THR A 299 34.71 10.85 -23.86
C THR A 299 34.48 9.80 -22.76
N PRO A 300 35.54 9.20 -22.18
CA PRO A 300 35.38 8.33 -21.02
C PRO A 300 34.77 9.09 -19.83
N VAL A 301 33.79 8.51 -19.16
CA VAL A 301 33.12 9.11 -17.99
C VAL A 301 33.33 8.23 -16.77
N VAL A 302 33.57 8.84 -15.61
CA VAL A 302 33.58 8.15 -14.32
C VAL A 302 32.46 8.69 -13.45
N ILE A 303 31.67 7.79 -12.88
CA ILE A 303 30.50 8.09 -12.05
C ILE A 303 30.66 7.38 -10.72
N GLY A 304 30.56 8.15 -9.64
CA GLY A 304 30.51 7.67 -8.28
C GLY A 304 29.07 7.56 -7.80
N TYR A 305 28.82 6.57 -6.96
CA TYR A 305 27.59 6.38 -6.23
C TYR A 305 27.88 6.58 -4.75
N ALA A 306 27.08 7.40 -4.09
CA ALA A 306 27.20 7.60 -2.65
C ALA A 306 25.81 7.55 -2.01
N ARG A 307 25.76 7.01 -0.79
CA ARG A 307 24.58 7.06 0.06
C ARG A 307 24.63 8.34 0.86
N LEU A 308 23.60 9.16 0.69
CA LEU A 308 23.36 10.35 1.50
C LEU A 308 22.37 9.98 2.61
N VAL A 309 22.77 10.16 3.86
CA VAL A 309 21.94 9.94 5.04
C VAL A 309 21.82 11.26 5.78
N ILE A 310 20.61 11.76 5.97
CA ILE A 310 20.36 12.97 6.77
C ILE A 310 19.78 12.52 8.11
N THR A 311 20.47 12.86 9.19
CA THR A 311 20.03 12.60 10.57
C THR A 311 19.53 13.87 11.23
N GLY A 312 18.51 13.76 12.06
CA GLY A 312 17.93 14.88 12.82
C GLY A 312 18.54 15.04 14.22
N GLY A 313 17.97 15.96 15.00
CA GLY A 313 18.46 16.32 16.33
C GLY A 313 18.45 15.17 17.36
N ASP A 314 17.60 14.17 17.16
CA ASP A 314 17.56 12.95 17.98
C ASP A 314 18.43 11.81 17.42
N SER A 315 19.30 12.11 16.44
CA SER A 315 20.09 11.16 15.67
C SER A 315 19.27 10.12 14.88
N GLN A 316 17.95 10.30 14.75
CA GLN A 316 17.14 9.47 13.87
C GLN A 316 17.34 9.89 12.41
N ARG A 317 17.22 8.91 11.52
CA ARG A 317 17.36 9.11 10.08
C ARG A 317 16.09 9.75 9.51
N LEU A 318 16.20 11.00 9.09
CA LEU A 318 15.13 11.76 8.45
C LEU A 318 15.00 11.41 6.96
N HIS A 319 16.14 11.21 6.29
CA HIS A 319 16.18 10.94 4.86
C HIS A 319 17.33 10.01 4.48
N GLU A 320 17.13 9.22 3.44
CA GLU A 320 18.15 8.38 2.84
C GLU A 320 17.93 8.27 1.34
N GLU A 321 18.95 8.60 0.56
CA GLU A 321 18.95 8.39 -0.90
C GLU A 321 20.33 7.96 -1.41
N ILE A 322 20.35 7.35 -2.59
CA ILE A 322 21.58 7.13 -3.36
C ILE A 322 21.72 8.28 -4.34
N ILE A 323 22.80 9.05 -4.19
CA ILE A 323 23.16 10.11 -5.11
C ILE A 323 24.23 9.61 -6.09
N THR A 324 24.22 10.21 -7.28
CA THR A 324 25.24 9.97 -8.31
C THR A 324 25.87 11.29 -8.70
N ALA A 325 27.20 11.27 -8.85
CA ALA A 325 27.95 12.40 -9.38
C ALA A 325 29.15 11.87 -10.17
N GLY A 326 29.58 12.58 -11.19
CA GLY A 326 30.62 12.10 -12.08
C GLY A 326 31.20 13.19 -12.95
N GLY A 327 32.17 12.79 -13.77
CA GLY A 327 32.87 13.69 -14.67
C GLY A 327 33.41 12.97 -15.89
N GLU A 328 33.59 13.72 -16.97
CA GLU A 328 34.33 13.28 -18.14
C GLU A 328 35.84 13.32 -17.88
N ILE A 329 36.56 12.38 -18.49
CA ILE A 329 38.00 12.23 -18.42
C ILE A 329 38.55 12.66 -19.79
N ARG A 330 39.09 13.88 -19.87
CA ARG A 330 39.77 14.40 -21.07
C ARG A 330 41.25 14.56 -20.78
N GLU A 331 42.09 13.87 -21.55
CA GLU A 331 43.56 13.96 -21.43
C GLU A 331 44.07 13.71 -19.99
N GLY A 332 43.39 12.83 -19.23
CA GLY A 332 43.72 12.54 -17.83
C GLY A 332 43.21 13.59 -16.83
N ARG A 333 42.51 14.64 -17.27
CA ARG A 333 41.86 15.64 -16.41
C ARG A 333 40.38 15.31 -16.23
N PHE A 334 39.89 15.53 -15.01
CA PHE A 334 38.49 15.34 -14.63
C PHE A 334 37.71 16.65 -14.81
N ARG A 335 36.58 16.59 -15.52
CA ARG A 335 35.62 17.70 -15.62
C ARG A 335 34.25 17.22 -15.15
N ARG A 336 33.72 17.85 -14.10
CA ARG A 336 32.42 17.53 -13.48
C ARG A 336 31.28 17.70 -14.48
N LEU A 337 30.38 16.71 -14.52
CA LEU A 337 29.13 16.73 -15.28
C LEU A 337 27.99 17.23 -14.40
N ASN A 338 26.97 17.81 -15.02
CA ASN A 338 25.72 18.13 -14.33
C ASN A 338 24.85 16.88 -14.13
N VAL A 339 23.77 17.00 -13.34
CA VAL A 339 22.90 15.86 -13.00
C VAL A 339 22.25 15.22 -14.24
N GLY A 340 21.80 16.03 -15.20
CA GLY A 340 21.19 15.54 -16.43
C GLY A 340 22.16 14.73 -17.27
N GLN A 341 23.38 15.24 -17.47
CA GLN A 341 24.46 14.55 -18.18
C GLN A 341 24.86 13.23 -17.51
N VAL A 342 24.90 13.18 -16.17
CA VAL A 342 25.15 11.94 -15.43
C VAL A 342 24.03 10.92 -15.69
N GLN A 343 22.77 11.35 -15.69
CA GLN A 343 21.62 10.47 -15.96
C GLN A 343 21.62 9.96 -17.40
N GLU A 344 21.87 10.82 -18.38
CA GLU A 344 22.01 10.45 -19.79
C GLU A 344 23.15 9.44 -19.99
N ALA A 345 24.29 9.68 -19.35
CA ALA A 345 25.43 8.78 -19.42
C ALA A 345 25.11 7.38 -18.85
N LEU A 346 24.43 7.33 -17.70
CA LEU A 346 23.99 6.06 -17.10
C LEU A 346 22.92 5.34 -17.94
N ALA A 347 22.04 6.08 -18.61
CA ALA A 347 21.02 5.51 -19.49
C ALA A 347 21.63 4.91 -20.77
N ALA A 348 22.75 5.46 -21.24
CA ALA A 348 23.48 4.96 -22.41
C ALA A 348 24.34 3.72 -22.15
N ALA A 349 24.53 3.31 -20.89
CA ALA A 349 25.43 2.22 -20.50
C ALA A 349 24.97 0.84 -21.01
N SER A 350 25.79 0.21 -21.85
CA SER A 350 25.58 -1.19 -22.29
C SER A 350 25.96 -2.18 -21.19
N PRO A 351 25.30 -3.34 -21.02
CA PRO A 351 25.75 -4.39 -20.08
C PRO A 351 27.11 -4.99 -20.44
N THR A 352 27.66 -4.69 -21.61
CA THR A 352 28.96 -5.20 -22.08
C THR A 352 30.12 -4.67 -21.21
N PRO A 353 30.96 -5.56 -20.65
CA PRO A 353 32.18 -5.15 -19.94
C PRO A 353 33.26 -4.67 -20.92
N VAL A 354 34.19 -3.85 -20.43
CA VAL A 354 35.36 -3.41 -21.21
C VAL A 354 36.43 -4.51 -21.31
N SER A 355 37.35 -4.36 -22.26
CA SER A 355 38.50 -5.27 -22.40
C SER A 355 39.46 -5.19 -21.19
N ASN A 356 40.16 -6.29 -20.89
CA ASN A 356 41.11 -6.34 -19.77
C ASN A 356 42.22 -5.28 -19.89
N ALA A 357 42.65 -4.94 -21.10
CA ALA A 357 43.65 -3.91 -21.34
C ALA A 357 43.16 -2.52 -20.90
N VAL A 358 41.91 -2.19 -21.24
CA VAL A 358 41.27 -0.93 -20.81
C VAL A 358 41.06 -0.91 -19.30
N ALA A 359 40.63 -2.03 -18.70
CA ALA A 359 40.48 -2.13 -17.25
C ALA A 359 41.80 -1.82 -16.50
N THR A 360 42.92 -2.41 -16.94
CA THR A 360 44.25 -2.13 -16.35
C THR A 360 44.64 -0.65 -16.48
N ARG A 361 44.34 -0.02 -17.63
CA ARG A 361 44.60 1.41 -17.82
C ARG A 361 43.78 2.28 -16.87
N LEU A 362 42.52 1.94 -16.64
CA LEU A 362 41.65 2.65 -15.69
C LEU A 362 42.13 2.49 -14.25
N ILE A 363 42.60 1.31 -13.86
CA ILE A 363 43.19 1.06 -12.53
C ILE A 363 44.39 1.99 -12.30
N ASN A 364 45.26 2.14 -13.30
CA ASN A 364 46.42 3.02 -13.21
C ASN A 364 46.04 4.52 -13.14
N LEU A 365 44.92 4.92 -13.73
CA LEU A 365 44.41 6.29 -13.68
C LEU A 365 43.63 6.61 -12.39
N TRP A 366 43.17 5.60 -11.66
CA TRP A 366 42.30 5.76 -10.50
C TRP A 366 42.84 6.69 -9.40
N PRO A 367 44.12 6.61 -8.98
CA PRO A 367 44.66 7.50 -7.95
C PRO A 367 44.55 9.00 -8.30
N ALA A 368 44.63 9.35 -9.58
CA ALA A 368 44.48 10.73 -10.05
C ALA A 368 43.02 11.19 -10.10
N LEU A 369 42.09 10.27 -10.37
CA LEU A 369 40.65 10.58 -10.53
C LEU A 369 39.88 10.58 -9.21
N GLN A 370 40.24 9.71 -8.27
CA GLN A 370 39.51 9.49 -7.02
C GLN A 370 39.28 10.77 -6.20
N PRO A 371 40.26 11.67 -5.99
CA PRO A 371 40.04 12.91 -5.24
C PRO A 371 39.07 13.89 -5.92
N ALA A 372 39.08 13.95 -7.26
CA ALA A 372 38.18 14.81 -8.02
C ALA A 372 36.75 14.27 -8.01
N LEU A 373 36.60 12.95 -8.12
CA LEU A 373 35.30 12.28 -8.03
C LEU A 373 34.69 12.42 -6.64
N MET A 374 35.48 12.24 -5.58
CA MET A 374 35.03 12.42 -4.20
C MET A 374 34.52 13.83 -3.94
N ARG A 375 35.27 14.87 -4.36
CA ARG A 375 34.79 16.26 -4.28
C ARG A 375 33.50 16.48 -5.06
N SER A 376 33.35 15.85 -6.23
CA SER A 376 32.10 15.95 -6.99
C SER A 376 30.92 15.31 -6.27
N LEU A 377 31.13 14.25 -5.47
CA LEU A 377 30.09 13.60 -4.67
C LEU A 377 29.74 14.43 -3.43
N GLU A 378 30.73 15.03 -2.76
CA GLU A 378 30.55 15.93 -1.62
C GLU A 378 29.69 17.13 -2.02
N VAL A 379 30.07 17.85 -3.08
CA VAL A 379 29.29 18.99 -3.57
C VAL A 379 27.86 18.58 -3.97
N ARG A 380 27.70 17.40 -4.55
CA ARG A 380 26.36 16.88 -4.88
C ARG A 380 25.55 16.53 -3.63
N GLY A 381 26.20 16.03 -2.59
CA GLY A 381 25.60 15.74 -1.29
C GLY A 381 25.10 17.01 -0.61
N ASP A 382 25.91 18.08 -0.64
CA ASP A 382 25.55 19.39 -0.09
C ASP A 382 24.38 20.00 -0.86
N GLU A 383 24.46 20.09 -2.20
CA GLU A 383 23.37 20.57 -3.06
C GLU A 383 22.04 19.82 -2.79
N ARG A 384 22.12 18.50 -2.55
CA ARG A 384 20.92 17.71 -2.25
C ARG A 384 20.40 17.93 -0.85
N SER A 385 21.28 18.03 0.13
CA SER A 385 20.91 18.33 1.52
C SER A 385 20.19 19.67 1.61
N ASP A 386 20.70 20.69 0.91
CA ASP A 386 20.07 22.01 0.82
C ASP A 386 18.69 21.92 0.15
N SER A 387 18.57 21.16 -0.95
CA SER A 387 17.27 20.97 -1.62
C SER A 387 16.24 20.24 -0.75
N LEU A 388 16.70 19.37 0.15
CA LEU A 388 15.86 18.59 1.04
C LEU A 388 15.48 19.37 2.30
N ALA A 389 16.18 20.45 2.66
CA ALA A 389 15.90 21.23 3.87
C ALA A 389 14.44 21.72 3.90
N ASN A 390 13.95 22.29 2.78
CA ASN A 390 12.56 22.74 2.66
C ASN A 390 11.57 21.57 2.73
N VAL A 391 11.88 20.45 2.05
CA VAL A 391 11.02 19.26 2.05
C VAL A 391 10.91 18.65 3.45
N LEU A 392 12.01 18.63 4.20
CA LEU A 392 12.05 18.15 5.59
C LEU A 392 11.29 19.09 6.52
N ALA A 393 11.40 20.40 6.33
CA ALA A 393 10.63 21.40 7.10
C ALA A 393 9.12 21.28 6.82
N ASP A 394 8.73 21.14 5.56
CA ASP A 394 7.33 20.93 5.17
C ASP A 394 6.79 19.62 5.74
N ARG A 395 7.60 18.56 5.74
CA ARG A 395 7.25 17.27 6.34
C ARG A 395 7.08 17.38 7.86
N ALA A 396 7.96 18.11 8.55
CA ALA A 396 7.85 18.36 9.98
C ALA A 396 6.56 19.12 10.31
N ASN A 397 6.23 20.16 9.53
CA ASN A 397 5.01 20.94 9.69
C ASN A 397 3.76 20.08 9.44
N LYS A 398 3.80 19.23 8.42
CA LYS A 398 2.70 18.30 8.11
C LYS A 398 2.51 17.27 9.23
N GLU A 399 3.57 16.61 9.69
CA GLU A 399 3.49 15.63 10.77
C GLU A 399 2.96 16.25 12.07
N ALA A 400 3.40 17.48 12.39
CA ALA A 400 2.89 18.25 13.53
C ALA A 400 1.41 18.65 13.37
N ALA A 401 0.97 18.97 12.14
CA ALA A 401 -0.43 19.27 11.88
C ALA A 401 -1.32 18.02 11.94
N ASP A 402 -0.84 16.90 11.43
CA ASP A 402 -1.54 15.61 11.41
C ASP A 402 -1.74 15.10 12.84
N ILE A 403 -0.71 15.11 13.70
CA ILE A 403 -0.85 14.68 15.11
C ILE A 403 -1.84 15.56 15.88
N ARG A 404 -1.79 16.88 15.65
CA ARG A 404 -2.73 17.82 16.25
C ARG A 404 -4.16 17.52 15.81
N SER A 405 -4.37 17.22 14.52
CA SER A 405 -5.69 16.87 14.00
C SER A 405 -6.22 15.59 14.64
N VAL A 406 -5.39 14.55 14.75
CA VAL A 406 -5.77 13.27 15.37
C VAL A 406 -6.15 13.45 16.83
N LEU A 407 -5.34 14.19 17.60
CA LEU A 407 -5.61 14.45 19.01
C LEU A 407 -6.84 15.35 19.22
N GLN A 408 -7.08 16.32 18.33
CA GLN A 408 -8.29 17.15 18.35
C GLN A 408 -9.56 16.34 18.02
N GLU A 409 -9.46 15.39 17.08
CA GLU A 409 -10.57 14.48 16.76
C GLU A 409 -10.86 13.53 17.92
N LEU A 410 -9.82 13.00 18.58
CA LEU A 410 -9.96 12.23 19.81
C LEU A 410 -10.63 13.06 20.93
N ALA A 411 -10.19 14.30 21.14
CA ALA A 411 -10.79 15.21 22.12
C ALA A 411 -12.27 15.48 21.83
N ARG A 412 -12.63 15.67 20.55
CA ARG A 412 -14.03 15.84 20.14
C ARG A 412 -14.83 14.57 20.45
N THR A 413 -14.33 13.40 20.06
CA THR A 413 -15.01 12.12 20.29
C THR A 413 -15.25 11.85 21.77
N ILE A 414 -14.25 12.11 22.63
CA ILE A 414 -14.39 11.99 24.08
C ILE A 414 -15.39 13.02 24.63
N GLY A 415 -15.36 14.25 24.11
CA GLY A 415 -16.31 15.29 24.49
C GLY A 415 -17.75 14.96 24.13
N ASP A 416 -17.97 14.38 22.95
CA ASP A 416 -19.28 13.92 22.48
C ASP A 416 -19.78 12.76 23.37
N GLU A 417 -18.92 11.78 23.69
CA GLU A 417 -19.24 10.66 24.59
C GLU A 417 -19.59 11.12 26.02
N LEU A 418 -18.87 12.12 26.55
CA LEU A 418 -19.16 12.72 27.86
C LEU A 418 -20.42 13.60 27.87
N ALA A 419 -20.85 14.09 26.70
CA ALA A 419 -22.06 14.88 26.54
C ALA A 419 -23.31 14.00 26.33
N GLU A 420 -23.14 12.70 26.08
CA GLU A 420 -24.27 11.78 26.01
C GLU A 420 -24.98 11.72 27.38
N PRO A 421 -26.32 11.82 27.39
CA PRO A 421 -27.08 11.78 28.63
C PRO A 421 -26.89 10.42 29.33
N GLU A 422 -26.78 10.43 30.66
CA GLU A 422 -26.66 9.21 31.46
C GLU A 422 -27.74 8.20 31.06
N PRO A 423 -27.38 6.91 30.88
CA PRO A 423 -28.34 5.89 30.49
C PRO A 423 -29.47 5.82 31.53
N VAL A 424 -30.72 5.98 31.07
CA VAL A 424 -31.94 6.09 31.89
C VAL A 424 -32.19 4.88 32.82
N GLN A 425 -31.44 3.78 32.64
CA GLN A 425 -31.54 2.51 33.35
C GLN A 425 -30.40 2.22 34.36
N LEU A 426 -29.79 3.25 34.98
CA LEU A 426 -28.83 3.04 36.08
C LEU A 426 -29.36 2.13 37.21
N SER A 427 -30.68 2.04 37.39
CA SER A 427 -31.34 1.20 38.40
C SER A 427 -31.19 -0.31 38.19
N LEU A 428 -30.95 -0.78 36.96
CA LEU A 428 -30.77 -2.21 36.64
C LEU A 428 -29.33 -2.70 36.76
N TRP A 429 -28.37 -1.77 36.90
CA TRP A 429 -26.96 -2.10 36.97
C TRP A 429 -26.56 -2.45 38.40
N SER A 430 -25.68 -3.43 38.53
CA SER A 430 -25.05 -3.80 39.80
C SER A 430 -24.20 -2.64 40.35
N PRO A 431 -23.95 -2.58 41.67
CA PRO A 431 -23.08 -1.57 42.26
C PRO A 431 -21.68 -1.51 41.61
N ALA A 432 -21.14 -2.66 41.21
CA ALA A 432 -19.84 -2.75 40.55
C ALA A 432 -19.82 -2.13 39.14
N GLU A 433 -20.93 -2.25 38.39
CA GLU A 433 -21.07 -1.64 37.05
C GLU A 433 -21.22 -0.12 37.13
N ARG A 434 -21.91 0.39 38.15
CA ARG A 434 -22.01 1.84 38.41
C ARG A 434 -20.66 2.43 38.80
N ASP A 435 -19.92 1.76 39.70
CA ASP A 435 -18.56 2.17 40.05
C ASP A 435 -17.62 2.13 38.85
N GLN A 436 -17.81 1.16 37.95
CA GLN A 436 -17.04 1.09 36.70
C GLN A 436 -17.36 2.26 35.76
N LEU A 437 -18.64 2.62 35.59
CA LEU A 437 -19.05 3.76 34.78
C LEU A 437 -18.44 5.07 35.31
N VAL A 438 -18.54 5.33 36.61
CA VAL A 438 -17.96 6.53 37.23
C VAL A 438 -16.44 6.57 37.03
N ARG A 439 -15.75 5.44 37.16
CA ARG A 439 -14.31 5.36 36.89
C ARG A 439 -13.97 5.61 35.42
N ASN A 440 -14.77 5.11 34.48
CA ASN A 440 -14.60 5.33 33.06
C ASN A 440 -14.81 6.81 32.71
N GLU A 441 -15.88 7.43 33.21
CA GLU A 441 -16.16 8.85 32.98
C GLU A 441 -15.05 9.74 33.58
N ALA A 442 -14.60 9.44 34.80
CA ALA A 442 -13.48 10.13 35.41
C ALA A 442 -12.15 9.90 34.66
N ALA A 443 -11.97 8.77 33.98
CA ALA A 443 -10.82 8.54 33.11
C ALA A 443 -10.92 9.35 31.80
N LEU A 444 -12.10 9.40 31.19
CA LEU A 444 -12.37 10.17 29.98
C LEU A 444 -12.19 11.68 30.21
N ARG A 445 -12.73 12.22 31.31
CA ARG A 445 -12.53 13.63 31.70
C ARG A 445 -11.05 13.97 31.90
N ARG A 446 -10.31 13.14 32.65
CA ARG A 446 -8.86 13.30 32.83
C ARG A 446 -8.11 13.23 31.50
N ARG A 447 -8.50 12.32 30.61
CA ARG A 447 -7.88 12.21 29.28
C ARG A 447 -8.12 13.47 28.45
N LEU A 448 -9.34 14.01 28.46
CA LEU A 448 -9.72 15.23 27.76
C LEU A 448 -8.90 16.44 28.25
N GLU A 449 -8.69 16.55 29.56
CA GLU A 449 -7.86 17.61 30.17
C GLU A 449 -6.37 17.51 29.79
N GLN A 450 -5.86 16.31 29.53
CA GLN A 450 -4.45 16.09 29.18
C GLN A 450 -4.13 16.39 27.72
N ILE A 451 -5.08 16.18 26.80
CA ILE A 451 -4.85 16.27 25.35
C ILE A 451 -4.23 17.61 24.90
N PRO A 452 -4.65 18.80 25.39
CA PRO A 452 -4.04 20.06 24.98
C PRO A 452 -2.54 20.14 25.29
N ALA A 453 -2.12 19.67 26.47
CA ALA A 453 -0.71 19.64 26.85
C ALA A 453 0.07 18.60 26.04
N GLU A 454 -0.54 17.44 25.77
CA GLU A 454 0.03 16.39 24.92
C GLU A 454 0.25 16.85 23.48
N ILE A 455 -0.69 17.62 22.90
CA ILE A 455 -0.52 18.22 21.57
C ILE A 455 0.76 19.07 21.52
N GLU A 456 0.95 19.97 22.48
CA GLU A 456 2.14 20.84 22.52
C GLU A 456 3.43 20.03 22.71
N GLN A 457 3.41 19.00 23.56
CA GLN A 457 4.54 18.10 23.79
C GLN A 457 4.90 17.30 22.53
N GLU A 458 3.94 16.65 21.89
CA GLU A 458 4.14 15.87 20.68
C GLU A 458 4.61 16.74 19.51
N MET A 459 4.03 17.93 19.34
CA MET A 459 4.49 18.88 18.33
C MET A 459 5.93 19.34 18.59
N ALA A 460 6.31 19.58 19.84
CA ALA A 460 7.68 19.94 20.20
C ALA A 460 8.66 18.78 19.94
N LEU A 461 8.28 17.53 20.24
CA LEU A 461 9.07 16.34 19.94
C LEU A 461 9.26 16.11 18.43
N ILE A 462 8.21 16.33 17.63
CA ILE A 462 8.33 16.28 16.18
C ILE A 462 9.29 17.36 15.71
N ARG A 463 9.14 18.61 16.15
CA ARG A 463 10.03 19.70 15.75
C ARG A 463 11.49 19.47 16.16
N SER A 464 11.73 18.91 17.34
CA SER A 464 13.09 18.60 17.80
C SER A 464 13.72 17.47 16.97
N ARG A 465 12.94 16.47 16.53
CA ARG A 465 13.40 15.43 15.61
C ARG A 465 13.93 16.01 14.29
N TYR A 466 13.24 17.01 13.72
CA TYR A 466 13.66 17.63 12.45
C TYR A 466 14.67 18.78 12.62
N ALA A 467 15.07 19.12 13.85
CA ALA A 467 16.03 20.18 14.11
C ALA A 467 17.45 19.78 13.67
N ASP A 468 18.23 20.77 13.22
CA ASP A 468 19.65 20.64 12.82
C ASP A 468 19.95 19.39 11.96
N PRO A 469 19.41 19.31 10.73
CA PRO A 469 19.64 18.15 9.87
C PRO A 469 21.13 18.04 9.49
N GLN A 470 21.76 16.93 9.90
CA GLN A 470 23.17 16.65 9.63
C GLN A 470 23.32 15.65 8.46
N PRO A 471 23.89 16.07 7.33
CA PRO A 471 24.13 15.17 6.21
C PRO A 471 25.39 14.34 6.44
N ARG A 472 25.32 13.04 6.10
CA ARG A 472 26.45 12.12 6.08
C ARG A 472 26.51 11.40 4.75
N LEU A 473 27.68 11.44 4.13
CA LEU A 473 27.93 10.84 2.83
C LEU A 473 28.78 9.58 2.96
N PHE A 474 28.33 8.49 2.34
CA PHE A 474 29.04 7.21 2.34
C PHE A 474 29.24 6.73 0.89
N PRO A 475 30.48 6.72 0.36
CA PRO A 475 30.76 6.18 -0.96
C PRO A 475 30.39 4.69 -1.06
N VAL A 476 29.71 4.32 -2.15
CA VAL A 476 29.16 2.97 -2.36
C VAL A 476 29.85 2.25 -3.50
N ALA A 477 29.89 2.86 -4.69
CA ALA A 477 30.38 2.21 -5.91
C ALA A 477 30.90 3.22 -6.93
N VAL A 478 31.63 2.72 -7.93
CA VAL A 478 32.16 3.50 -9.05
C VAL A 478 31.85 2.78 -10.36
N THR A 479 31.42 3.52 -11.37
CA THR A 479 31.21 3.03 -12.73
C THR A 479 31.99 3.87 -13.71
N PHE A 480 32.78 3.22 -14.54
CA PHE A 480 33.39 3.81 -15.72
C PHE A 480 32.54 3.51 -16.96
N LEU A 481 32.33 4.52 -17.79
CA LEU A 481 31.65 4.42 -19.07
C LEU A 481 32.66 4.74 -20.17
N ILE A 482 32.96 3.76 -21.01
CA ILE A 482 34.01 3.85 -22.03
C ILE A 482 33.37 3.80 -23.42
N PRO A 483 33.61 4.80 -24.28
CA PRO A 483 33.12 4.79 -25.67
C PRO A 483 33.62 3.55 -26.43
N ASP A 484 32.77 2.93 -27.25
CA ASP A 484 33.10 1.74 -28.05
C ASP A 484 34.27 1.94 -29.05
N ARG A 485 34.62 3.18 -29.40
CA ARG A 485 35.82 3.50 -30.20
C ARG A 485 37.12 3.39 -29.40
N MET A 486 37.04 3.30 -28.07
CA MET A 486 38.16 3.28 -27.13
C MET A 486 38.32 1.95 -26.39
N THR A 487 37.43 0.99 -26.65
CA THR A 487 37.44 -0.37 -26.08
C THR A 487 38.24 -1.33 -26.93
#